data_AF-A0A538DCP5-F1
#
_entry.id   AF-A0A538DCP5-F1
#
_cell.length_a   1.000
_cell.length_b   1.000
_cell.length_c   1.000
_cell.angle_alpha   90.00
_cell.angle_beta   90.00
_cell.angle_gamma   90.00
#
_symmetry.space_group_name_H-M   'P 1'
#
loop_
_entity.id
_entity.type
_entity.pdbx_description
1 polymer ?
#
loop_
_entity_poly.entity_id
_entity_poly.type
_entity_poly.pdbx_seq_one_letter_code
_entity_poly.pdbx_strand_id
1 'polypeptide(L)'
;QTGCLVVCGDAGEALGDSIYEAHLFIAGDVASLGADCVEKELRDEHVVELRALLERGGLDDVDPAEFKRYGSARRLYNFHVDNAGAY
;
A
#
# COMPACT_ATOMS: atom_id res chain seq x y z
N GLN A 1 0.70 -8.61 -6.30
CA GLN A 1 0.58 -8.80 -4.84
C GLN A 1 -0.73 -8.19 -4.39
N THR A 2 -1.40 -8.79 -3.41
CA THR A 2 -2.66 -8.31 -2.81
C THR A 2 -2.52 -8.37 -1.29
N GLY A 3 -3.20 -7.49 -0.57
CA GLY A 3 -3.17 -7.45 0.90
C GLY A 3 -2.67 -6.11 1.43
N CYS A 4 -2.38 -6.08 2.74
CA CYS A 4 -2.00 -4.86 3.44
C CYS A 4 -0.64 -5.00 4.13
N LEU A 5 0.16 -3.94 4.07
CA LEU A 5 1.35 -3.75 4.89
C LEU A 5 1.17 -2.48 5.72
N VAL A 6 1.34 -2.61 7.04
CA VAL A 6 1.29 -1.49 7.98
C VAL A 6 2.66 -1.31 8.59
N VAL A 7 3.21 -0.11 8.53
CA VAL A 7 4.50 0.27 9.11
C VAL A 7 4.27 1.41 10.09
N CYS A 8 4.45 1.14 11.39
CA CYS A 8 4.24 2.10 12.48
C CYS A 8 5.47 3.01 12.72
N GLY A 9 6.23 3.27 11.66
CA GLY A 9 7.47 4.04 11.69
C GLY A 9 7.91 4.36 10.27
N ASP A 10 9.20 4.61 10.07
CA ASP A 10 9.74 5.04 8.78
C ASP A 10 9.90 3.88 7.79
N ALA A 11 9.76 4.20 6.51
CA ALA A 11 10.08 3.32 5.40
C ALA A 11 11.35 3.81 4.69
N GLY A 12 12.25 2.86 4.40
CA GLY A 12 13.48 3.12 3.65
C GLY A 12 13.25 3.35 2.16
N GLU A 13 14.30 3.15 1.37
CA GLU A 13 14.28 3.42 -0.06
C GLU A 13 13.39 2.45 -0.85
N ALA A 14 12.89 2.93 -1.98
CA ALA A 14 12.12 2.18 -2.98
C ALA A 14 10.87 1.48 -2.43
N LEU A 15 10.13 2.16 -1.53
CA LEU A 15 8.88 1.64 -0.98
C LEU A 15 7.89 1.27 -2.09
N GLY A 16 7.44 0.02 -2.08
CA GLY A 16 6.45 -0.47 -3.04
C GLY A 16 7.00 -0.67 -4.46
N ASP A 17 8.30 -0.93 -4.61
CA ASP A 17 8.83 -1.26 -5.94
C ASP A 17 8.13 -2.48 -6.54
N SER A 18 7.67 -2.32 -7.79
CA SER A 18 6.85 -3.33 -8.50
C SER A 18 5.59 -3.80 -7.75
N ILE A 19 4.93 -2.90 -7.00
CA ILE A 19 3.65 -3.18 -6.32
C ILE A 19 2.46 -3.21 -7.29
N TYR A 20 1.55 -4.17 -7.11
CA TYR A 20 0.33 -4.35 -7.92
C TYR A 20 -0.95 -3.89 -7.20
N GLU A 21 -1.54 -4.69 -6.30
CA GLU A 21 -2.87 -4.42 -5.71
C GLU A 21 -2.83 -4.44 -4.17
N ALA A 22 -1.67 -4.14 -3.57
CA ALA A 22 -1.52 -4.05 -2.13
C ALA A 22 -1.71 -2.60 -1.63
N HIS A 23 -2.23 -2.47 -0.42
CA HIS A 23 -2.30 -1.22 0.32
C HIS A 23 -1.13 -1.14 1.30
N LEU A 24 -0.37 -0.05 1.25
CA LEU A 24 0.69 0.23 2.21
C LEU A 24 0.25 1.40 3.09
N PHE A 25 0.35 1.25 4.40
CA PHE A 25 0.06 2.28 5.38
C PHE A 25 1.32 2.59 6.16
N ILE A 26 1.82 3.82 6.08
CA ILE A 26 3.08 4.25 6.74
C ILE A 26 2.78 5.41 7.69
N ALA A 27 3.12 5.25 8.98
CA ALA A 27 2.96 6.31 9.98
C ALA A 27 4.15 7.31 9.97
N GLY A 28 5.34 6.85 9.60
CA GLY A 28 6.55 7.67 9.55
C GLY A 28 6.86 8.24 8.16
N ASP A 29 8.12 8.65 7.99
CA ASP A 29 8.61 9.18 6.73
C ASP A 29 8.96 8.06 5.73
N VAL A 30 8.84 8.38 4.44
CA VAL A 30 9.21 7.48 3.35
C VAL A 30 10.41 8.08 2.62
N ALA A 31 11.55 7.38 2.63
CA ALA A 31 12.78 7.88 2.01
C ALA A 31 12.65 8.02 0.48
N SER A 32 12.08 7.01 -0.19
CA SER A 32 11.75 7.10 -1.62
C SER A 32 10.70 6.06 -2.02
N LEU A 33 9.96 6.34 -3.10
CA LEU A 33 8.99 5.41 -3.68
C LEU A 33 9.65 4.56 -4.77
N GLY A 34 9.22 3.30 -4.86
CA GLY A 34 9.56 2.42 -5.97
C GLY A 34 8.87 2.82 -7.27
N ALA A 35 9.26 2.18 -8.40
CA ALA A 35 8.92 2.66 -9.74
C ALA A 35 7.41 2.72 -10.04
N ASP A 36 6.63 1.80 -9.45
CA ASP A 36 5.18 1.72 -9.64
C ASP A 36 4.40 2.07 -8.38
N CYS A 37 4.98 2.82 -7.44
CA CYS A 37 4.33 3.21 -6.19
C CYS A 37 4.01 4.71 -6.19
N VAL A 38 2.83 5.08 -5.71
CA VAL A 38 2.40 6.46 -5.50
C VAL A 38 1.65 6.59 -4.18
N GLU A 39 1.72 7.78 -3.58
CA GLU A 39 0.79 8.15 -2.52
C GLU A 39 -0.64 8.17 -3.08
N LYS A 40 -1.58 7.72 -2.26
CA LYS A 40 -3.00 7.67 -2.57
C LYS A 40 -3.78 8.25 -1.39
N GLU A 41 -4.96 8.76 -1.69
CA GLU A 41 -5.89 9.21 -0.67
C GLU A 41 -6.21 8.09 0.33
N LEU A 42 -6.17 8.43 1.62
CA LEU A 42 -6.66 7.62 2.72
C LEU A 42 -8.17 7.87 2.90
N ARG A 43 -8.97 7.09 2.18
CA ARG A 43 -10.45 7.13 2.27
C ARG A 43 -10.97 6.33 3.48
N ASP A 44 -12.22 6.59 3.88
CA ASP A 44 -12.88 5.97 5.04
C ASP A 44 -12.79 4.44 5.07
N GLU A 45 -12.94 3.75 3.93
CA GLU A 45 -12.84 2.29 3.91
C GLU A 45 -11.44 1.79 4.27
N HIS A 46 -10.40 2.57 3.98
CA HIS A 46 -9.03 2.24 4.35
C HIS A 46 -8.76 2.56 5.82
N VAL A 47 -9.41 3.59 6.37
CA VAL A 47 -9.35 3.89 7.81
C VAL A 47 -9.91 2.72 8.61
N VAL A 48 -11.04 2.15 8.16
CA VAL A 48 -11.63 0.96 8.77
C VAL A 48 -10.72 -0.27 8.63
N GLU A 49 -10.17 -0.50 7.44
CA GLU A 49 -9.22 -1.61 7.18
C GLU A 49 -7.97 -1.50 8.08
N LEU A 50 -7.37 -0.31 8.15
CA LEU A 50 -6.18 -0.03 8.95
C LEU A 50 -6.47 -0.18 10.45
N ARG A 51 -7.59 0.34 10.95
CA ARG A 51 -7.99 0.18 12.35
C ARG A 51 -8.07 -1.30 12.74
N ALA A 52 -8.72 -2.12 11.93
CA ALA A 52 -8.82 -3.56 12.20
C ALA A 52 -7.45 -4.26 12.20
N LEU A 53 -6.49 -3.80 11.38
CA LEU A 53 -5.13 -4.34 11.37
C LEU A 53 -4.33 -3.91 12.61
N LEU A 54 -4.48 -2.66 13.05
CA LEU A 54 -3.83 -2.14 14.25
C LEU A 54 -4.34 -2.85 15.51
N GLU A 55 -5.66 -3.03 15.64
CA GLU A 55 -6.28 -3.78 16.75
C GLU A 55 -5.76 -5.23 16.80
N ARG A 56 -5.67 -5.90 15.64
CA ARG A 56 -5.08 -7.25 15.54
C ARG A 56 -3.59 -7.29 15.89
N GLY A 57 -2.89 -6.17 15.73
CA GLY A 57 -1.51 -5.98 16.14
C GLY A 57 -1.33 -5.60 17.62
N GLY A 58 -2.42 -5.39 18.37
CA GLY A 58 -2.38 -4.90 19.75
C GLY A 58 -1.99 -3.42 19.86
N LEU A 59 -2.28 -2.63 18.82
CA LEU A 59 -1.96 -1.21 18.71
C LEU A 59 -3.24 -0.35 18.72
N ASP A 60 -4.04 -0.50 19.77
CA ASP A 60 -5.36 0.13 19.87
C ASP A 60 -5.31 1.65 20.07
N ASP A 61 -4.17 2.16 20.57
CA ASP A 61 -3.96 3.57 20.90
C ASP A 61 -3.42 4.42 19.73
N VAL A 62 -3.20 3.83 18.55
CA VAL A 62 -2.67 4.52 17.37
C VAL A 62 -3.81 5.02 16.49
N ASP A 63 -3.76 6.28 16.05
CA ASP A 63 -4.80 6.83 15.18
C ASP A 63 -4.51 6.49 13.71
N PRO A 64 -5.40 5.76 13.00
CA PRO A 64 -5.26 5.49 11.57
C PRO A 64 -5.06 6.75 10.71
N ALA A 65 -5.54 7.92 11.16
CA ALA A 65 -5.38 9.18 10.45
C ALA A 65 -3.92 9.68 10.42
N GLU A 66 -3.04 9.14 11.25
CA GLU A 66 -1.60 9.44 11.26
C GLU A 66 -0.86 8.76 10.10
N PHE A 67 -1.50 7.83 9.38
CA PHE A 67 -0.88 7.07 8.31
C PHE A 67 -1.08 7.71 6.94
N LYS A 68 -0.03 7.68 6.12
CA LYS A 68 -0.14 7.88 4.68
C LYS A 68 -0.38 6.55 3.98
N ARG A 69 -1.19 6.59 2.92
CA ARG A 69 -1.48 5.41 2.11
C ARG A 69 -0.69 5.44 0.80
N TYR A 70 -0.07 4.31 0.47
CA TYR A 70 0.59 4.10 -0.81
C TYR A 70 0.04 2.86 -1.51
N GLY A 71 0.20 2.82 -2.82
CA GLY A 71 -0.16 1.67 -3.63
C GLY A 71 0.24 1.85 -5.08
N SER A 72 -0.17 0.90 -5.93
CA SER A 72 0.28 0.90 -7.32
C SER A 72 -0.17 2.11 -8.13
N ALA A 73 0.73 2.66 -8.92
CA ALA A 73 0.41 3.63 -9.96
C ALA A 73 -0.24 2.98 -11.19
N ARG A 74 -0.23 1.63 -11.26
CA ARG A 74 -0.74 0.81 -12.35
C ARG A 74 -0.06 1.09 -13.69
N ARG A 75 1.22 1.48 -13.67
CA ARG A 75 2.01 1.80 -14.88
C ARG A 75 2.80 0.60 -15.39
N LEU A 76 3.21 -0.31 -14.50
CA LEU A 76 3.98 -1.51 -14.88
C LEU A 76 3.12 -2.75 -15.06
N TYR A 77 1.81 -2.56 -15.25
CA TYR A 77 0.87 -3.62 -15.60
C TYR A 77 1.15 -4.05 -17.04
N ASN A 78 2.20 -4.86 -17.23
CA ASN A 78 2.49 -5.54 -18.49
C ASN A 78 1.48 -6.69 -18.66
N PHE A 79 0.22 -6.34 -18.87
CA PHE A 79 -0.76 -7.26 -19.41
C PHE A 79 -0.38 -7.52 -20.87
N HIS A 80 0.40 -8.56 -21.13
CA HIS A 80 0.43 -9.16 -22.46
C HIS A 80 -0.95 -9.78 -22.72
N VAL A 81 -1.84 -9.00 -23.34
CA VAL A 81 -3.10 -9.46 -23.95
C VAL A 81 -2.79 -10.21 -25.27
N ASP A 82 -1.76 -11.05 -25.28
CA ASP A 82 -1.40 -11.86 -26.46
C ASP A 82 -1.78 -13.34 -26.32
N ASN A 83 -2.38 -13.75 -25.19
CA ASN A 83 -2.84 -15.14 -24.98
C ASN A 83 -4.36 -15.28 -24.76
N ALA A 84 -5.15 -14.27 -25.12
CA ALA A 84 -6.62 -14.41 -25.16
C ALA A 84 -7.13 -15.07 -26.47
N GLY A 85 -6.22 -15.49 -27.36
CA GLY A 85 -6.55 -16.07 -28.68
C GLY A 85 -6.02 -17.48 -28.95
N ALA A 86 -5.36 -18.14 -27.99
CA ALA A 86 -4.90 -19.51 -28.14
C ALA A 86 -5.86 -20.48 -27.42
N TYR A 87 -7.05 -20.64 -28.00
CA TYR A 87 -7.86 -21.86 -27.84
C TYR A 87 -7.48 -22.85 -28.95
#